data_AF-A0A8J6ETQ4-F1
#
_entry.id   AF-A0A8J6ETQ4-F1
#
_cell.length_a   1.000
_cell.length_b   1.000
_cell.length_c   1.000
_cell.angle_alpha   90.00
_cell.angle_beta   90.00
_cell.angle_gamma   90.00
#
_symmetry.space_group_name_H-M   'P 1'
#
loop_
_entity.id
_entity.type
_entity.pdbx_description
1 polymer ?
#
loop_
_entity_poly.entity_id
_entity_poly.type
_entity_poly.pdbx_seq_one_letter_code
_entity_poly.pdbx_strand_id
1 'polypeptide(L)'
;MVQCDSALSYVVLSALFTGLVLHKLIRNKVKIENAAVSCLLSLLLLEIICCCVLCSRLGLTLFIVACALYYVSIPVQRMLTAEDKRVLITGCDSGLGHALAKYLDELGVLVYAGVLDKKGQGAEELRRVCSPRLRLVQLDVTNPGQIKTAYNEVRSQLHDAGLWGIVHNAGVLGYMADAELLPISVYKQCMDVNFIGVVQVTKMFMPLLRKAKGRLVTISSMAGHTPIPGFAAYAASKAALTMFSAVMRQDLLKWGVKVSAIHPSGFKTNIFGSREHWSSQDQKILENIMPDVKEDYGEEYLASLKDLHHTMSTYTSPDLSPVLEDVCHALLSREPYFSYTPGRCAYLIPCLFRYFPLWVYDNFAKQTFQIHRNILPRSLKISKANTKID
;
A
#
# COMPACT_ATOMS: atom_id res chain seq x y z
N MET A 1 -43.41 -21.66 22.42
CA MET A 1 -43.65 -22.06 21.02
C MET A 1 -43.23 -20.99 20.01
N VAL A 2 -43.56 -19.70 20.18
CA VAL A 2 -43.22 -18.63 19.21
C VAL A 2 -41.71 -18.37 19.01
N GLN A 3 -40.87 -18.61 20.02
CA GLN A 3 -39.41 -18.40 19.92
C GLN A 3 -38.67 -19.45 19.08
N CYS A 4 -39.17 -20.71 19.02
CA CYS A 4 -38.54 -21.77 18.22
C CYS A 4 -38.72 -21.55 16.71
N ASP A 5 -39.91 -21.11 16.28
CA ASP A 5 -40.21 -20.89 14.86
C ASP A 5 -39.38 -19.73 14.27
N SER A 6 -39.09 -18.71 15.09
CA SER A 6 -38.22 -17.61 14.65
C SER A 6 -36.77 -18.04 14.47
N ALA A 7 -36.22 -18.87 15.38
CA ALA A 7 -34.84 -19.32 15.29
C ALA A 7 -34.59 -20.17 14.03
N LEU A 8 -35.52 -21.07 13.70
CA LEU A 8 -35.44 -21.86 12.47
C LEU A 8 -35.50 -20.97 11.22
N SER A 9 -36.31 -19.91 11.25
CA SER A 9 -36.41 -18.93 10.16
C SER A 9 -35.10 -18.18 9.93
N TYR A 10 -34.40 -17.78 10.98
CA TYR A 10 -33.07 -17.13 10.87
C TYR A 10 -32.04 -18.06 10.26
N VAL A 11 -31.95 -19.30 10.72
CA VAL A 11 -30.99 -20.29 10.21
C VAL A 11 -31.20 -20.55 8.71
N VAL A 12 -32.45 -20.71 8.28
CA VAL A 12 -32.79 -20.93 6.86
C VAL A 12 -32.44 -19.71 6.00
N LEU A 13 -32.77 -18.50 6.46
CA LEU A 13 -32.44 -17.26 5.76
C LEU A 13 -30.93 -17.02 5.70
N SER A 14 -30.21 -17.28 6.79
CA SER A 14 -28.76 -17.17 6.88
C SER A 14 -28.06 -18.15 5.92
N ALA A 15 -28.54 -19.40 5.84
CA ALA A 15 -28.04 -20.39 4.90
C ALA A 15 -28.30 -20.01 3.43
N LEU A 16 -29.53 -19.59 3.09
CA LEU A 16 -29.89 -19.13 1.74
C LEU A 16 -29.05 -17.91 1.32
N PHE A 17 -28.91 -16.94 2.22
CA PHE A 17 -28.14 -15.74 1.97
C PHE A 17 -26.65 -16.05 1.78
N THR A 18 -26.08 -16.88 2.66
CA THR A 18 -24.69 -17.35 2.56
C THR A 18 -24.46 -18.04 1.21
N GLY A 19 -25.39 -18.90 0.77
CA GLY A 19 -25.34 -19.53 -0.55
C GLY A 19 -25.38 -18.52 -1.70
N LEU A 20 -26.26 -17.52 -1.66
CA LEU A 20 -26.37 -16.46 -2.67
C LEU A 20 -25.13 -15.57 -2.72
N VAL A 21 -24.59 -15.20 -1.56
CA VAL A 21 -23.35 -14.42 -1.43
C VAL A 21 -22.18 -15.22 -1.96
N LEU A 22 -22.01 -16.47 -1.54
CA LEU A 22 -20.92 -17.33 -1.99
C LEU A 22 -21.00 -17.56 -3.50
N HIS A 23 -22.20 -17.83 -4.03
CA HIS A 23 -22.43 -17.93 -5.47
C HIS A 23 -22.05 -16.64 -6.21
N LYS A 24 -22.46 -15.48 -5.70
CA LYS A 24 -22.13 -14.18 -6.30
C LYS A 24 -20.62 -13.87 -6.21
N LEU A 25 -19.96 -14.21 -5.11
CA LEU A 25 -18.51 -14.04 -4.91
C LEU A 25 -17.72 -14.94 -5.87
N ILE A 26 -18.06 -16.23 -5.96
CA ILE A 26 -17.45 -17.19 -6.88
C ILE A 26 -17.66 -16.74 -8.33
N ARG A 27 -18.90 -16.39 -8.70
CA ARG A 27 -19.24 -15.95 -10.06
C ARG A 27 -18.49 -14.68 -10.46
N ASN A 28 -18.26 -13.77 -9.53
CA ASN A 28 -17.58 -12.51 -9.79
C ASN A 28 -16.06 -12.58 -9.56
N LYS A 29 -15.49 -13.77 -9.32
CA LYS A 29 -14.05 -13.98 -9.03
C LYS A 29 -13.51 -13.03 -7.95
N VAL A 30 -14.36 -12.61 -7.01
CA VAL A 30 -13.94 -11.76 -5.90
C VAL A 30 -13.03 -12.60 -5.03
N LYS A 31 -11.77 -12.18 -4.86
CA LYS A 31 -10.85 -12.84 -3.92
C LYS A 31 -11.54 -12.94 -2.55
N ILE A 32 -11.68 -14.17 -2.06
CA ILE A 32 -12.23 -14.49 -0.73
C ILE A 32 -11.14 -14.18 0.32
N GLU A 33 -10.59 -12.96 0.27
CA GLU A 33 -9.54 -12.53 1.18
C GLU A 33 -10.17 -11.63 2.23
N ASN A 34 -10.34 -12.19 3.44
CA ASN A 34 -10.73 -11.57 4.71
C ASN A 34 -12.07 -10.80 4.77
N ALA A 35 -12.49 -10.07 3.74
CA ALA A 35 -13.76 -9.33 3.72
C ALA A 35 -14.97 -10.25 3.70
N ALA A 36 -14.93 -11.34 2.94
CA ALA A 36 -16.00 -12.34 2.92
C ALA A 36 -16.08 -13.13 4.24
N VAL A 37 -14.93 -13.46 4.84
CA VAL A 37 -14.85 -14.16 6.14
C VAL A 37 -15.29 -13.23 7.28
N SER A 38 -14.78 -12.00 7.32
CA SER A 38 -15.23 -10.95 8.26
C SER A 38 -16.71 -10.65 8.08
N CYS A 39 -17.23 -10.72 6.86
CA CYS A 39 -18.65 -10.56 6.59
C CYS A 39 -19.47 -11.71 7.17
N LEU A 40 -19.10 -12.96 6.88
CA LEU A 40 -19.75 -14.14 7.44
C LEU A 40 -19.75 -14.10 8.97
N LEU A 41 -18.63 -13.69 9.59
CA LEU A 41 -18.51 -13.51 11.03
C LEU A 41 -19.39 -12.35 11.55
N SER A 42 -19.45 -11.22 10.85
CA SER A 42 -20.29 -10.07 11.23
C SER A 42 -21.79 -10.37 11.09
N LEU A 43 -22.18 -11.16 10.10
CA LEU A 43 -23.56 -11.62 9.89
C LEU A 43 -23.94 -12.66 10.93
N LEU A 44 -23.02 -13.57 11.29
CA LEU A 44 -23.21 -14.50 12.40
C LEU A 44 -23.41 -13.76 13.73
N LEU A 45 -22.60 -12.71 13.96
CA LEU A 45 -22.73 -11.87 15.16
C LEU A 45 -24.06 -11.09 15.15
N LEU A 46 -24.47 -10.54 14.01
CA LEU A 46 -25.74 -9.85 13.83
C LEU A 46 -26.93 -10.80 14.02
N GLU A 47 -26.83 -12.03 13.53
CA GLU A 47 -27.83 -13.08 13.73
C GLU A 47 -27.99 -13.41 15.22
N ILE A 48 -26.89 -13.54 15.96
CA ILE A 48 -26.91 -13.75 17.42
C ILE A 48 -27.57 -12.56 18.14
N ILE A 49 -27.20 -11.32 17.79
CA ILE A 49 -27.77 -10.12 18.41
C ILE A 49 -29.28 -10.00 18.11
N CYS A 50 -29.70 -10.20 16.85
CA CYS A 50 -31.09 -10.14 16.45
C CYS A 50 -31.94 -11.25 17.08
N CYS A 51 -31.40 -12.46 17.23
CA CYS A 51 -32.07 -13.58 17.90
C CYS A 51 -32.20 -13.36 19.43
N CYS A 52 -31.19 -12.75 20.07
CA CYS A 52 -31.15 -12.62 21.53
C CYS A 52 -31.83 -11.36 22.07
N VAL A 53 -31.87 -10.25 21.32
CA VAL A 53 -32.22 -8.91 21.86
C VAL A 53 -33.52 -8.34 21.29
N LEU A 54 -33.91 -8.67 20.06
CA LEU A 54 -35.02 -8.02 19.35
C LEU A 54 -36.26 -8.93 19.25
N CYS A 55 -37.46 -8.34 19.27
CA CYS A 55 -38.69 -9.09 18.97
C CYS A 55 -38.58 -9.75 17.59
N SER A 56 -39.01 -11.02 17.49
CA SER A 56 -38.72 -11.91 16.37
C SER A 56 -38.99 -11.33 14.98
N ARG A 57 -40.05 -10.54 14.81
CA ARG A 57 -40.40 -9.92 13.51
C ARG A 57 -39.52 -8.73 13.15
N LEU A 58 -39.21 -7.84 14.10
CA LEU A 58 -38.39 -6.65 13.85
C LEU A 58 -36.93 -7.02 13.59
N GLY A 59 -36.39 -7.98 14.37
CA GLY A 59 -35.04 -8.50 14.15
C GLY A 59 -34.90 -9.18 12.77
N LEU A 60 -35.93 -9.90 12.32
CA LEU A 60 -35.91 -10.61 11.05
C LEU A 60 -35.91 -9.62 9.88
N THR A 61 -36.73 -8.56 9.97
CA THR A 61 -36.72 -7.48 8.97
C THR A 61 -35.37 -6.77 8.92
N LEU A 62 -34.77 -6.44 10.06
CA LEU A 62 -33.44 -5.81 10.12
C LEU A 62 -32.35 -6.71 9.53
N PHE A 63 -32.38 -8.01 9.83
CA PHE A 63 -31.46 -9.00 9.26
C PHE A 63 -31.62 -9.11 7.73
N ILE A 64 -32.84 -9.20 7.23
CA ILE A 64 -33.12 -9.24 5.78
C ILE A 64 -32.64 -7.95 5.09
N VAL A 65 -32.88 -6.78 5.68
CA VAL A 65 -32.40 -5.50 5.13
C VAL A 65 -30.87 -5.44 5.14
N ALA A 66 -30.21 -5.87 6.22
CA ALA A 66 -28.74 -5.93 6.29
C ALA A 66 -28.17 -6.88 5.24
N CYS A 67 -28.77 -8.05 5.08
CA CYS A 67 -28.46 -9.01 4.01
C CYS A 67 -28.67 -8.39 2.61
N ALA A 68 -29.82 -7.76 2.34
CA ALA A 68 -30.09 -7.14 1.04
C ALA A 68 -29.10 -6.01 0.72
N LEU A 69 -28.85 -5.11 1.67
CA LEU A 69 -27.86 -4.04 1.55
C LEU A 69 -26.46 -4.63 1.29
N TYR A 70 -26.08 -5.68 2.00
CA TYR A 70 -24.81 -6.36 1.78
C TYR A 70 -24.73 -6.99 0.39
N TYR A 71 -25.75 -7.73 -0.03
CA TYR A 71 -25.77 -8.38 -1.34
C TYR A 71 -25.66 -7.36 -2.47
N VAL A 72 -26.34 -6.21 -2.36
CA VAL A 72 -26.20 -5.10 -3.31
C VAL A 72 -24.81 -4.47 -3.24
N SER A 73 -24.21 -4.40 -2.05
CA SER A 73 -22.85 -3.90 -1.83
C SER A 73 -21.76 -4.82 -2.38
N ILE A 74 -22.05 -6.10 -2.67
CA ILE A 74 -21.09 -7.00 -3.34
C ILE A 74 -20.90 -6.51 -4.78
N PRO A 75 -19.70 -5.99 -5.11
CA PRO A 75 -19.44 -5.43 -6.42
C PRO A 75 -19.41 -6.52 -7.48
N VAL A 76 -20.03 -6.25 -8.62
CA VAL A 76 -19.85 -7.07 -9.82
C VAL A 76 -18.61 -6.55 -10.51
N GLN A 77 -17.51 -7.32 -10.47
CA GLN A 77 -16.25 -6.92 -11.12
C GLN A 77 -16.41 -6.94 -12.64
N ARG A 78 -16.74 -5.78 -13.22
CA ARG A 78 -16.71 -5.56 -14.67
C ARG A 78 -15.39 -4.91 -15.03
N MET A 79 -14.50 -5.69 -15.63
CA MET A 79 -13.22 -5.22 -16.15
C MET A 79 -13.40 -4.55 -17.51
N LEU A 80 -12.59 -3.54 -17.77
CA LEU A 80 -12.42 -2.89 -19.06
C LEU A 80 -11.36 -3.65 -19.87
N THR A 81 -11.41 -3.52 -21.19
CA THR A 81 -10.37 -4.05 -22.08
C THR A 81 -9.06 -3.28 -21.89
N ALA A 82 -7.94 -3.99 -22.03
CA ALA A 82 -6.59 -3.48 -21.79
C ALA A 82 -5.95 -2.83 -23.04
N GLU A 83 -6.32 -3.28 -24.24
CA GLU A 83 -5.64 -2.98 -25.52
C GLU A 83 -5.56 -1.48 -25.86
N ASP A 84 -6.56 -0.69 -25.45
CA ASP A 84 -6.59 0.75 -25.70
C ASP A 84 -6.04 1.59 -24.54
N LYS A 85 -5.55 0.95 -23.48
CA LYS A 85 -5.13 1.63 -22.26
C LYS A 85 -3.67 2.03 -22.36
N ARG A 86 -3.39 3.31 -22.08
CA ARG A 86 -2.03 3.85 -21.99
C ARG A 86 -1.73 4.23 -20.55
N VAL A 87 -0.71 3.63 -19.95
CA VAL A 87 -0.40 3.80 -18.53
C VAL A 87 1.04 4.24 -18.34
N LEU A 88 1.25 5.34 -17.61
CA LEU A 88 2.57 5.74 -17.12
C LEU A 88 2.83 5.08 -15.77
N ILE A 89 3.95 4.40 -15.61
CA ILE A 89 4.40 3.85 -14.33
C ILE A 89 5.71 4.55 -13.97
N THR A 90 5.82 5.10 -12.77
CA THR A 90 7.09 5.70 -12.29
C THR A 90 7.92 4.67 -11.52
N GLY A 91 9.24 4.67 -11.65
CA GLY A 91 10.13 3.80 -10.88
C GLY A 91 10.13 2.35 -11.37
N CYS A 92 10.34 2.16 -12.67
CA CYS A 92 10.36 0.85 -13.32
C CYS A 92 11.75 0.21 -13.38
N ASP A 93 12.77 0.81 -12.77
CA ASP A 93 14.14 0.30 -12.81
C ASP A 93 14.26 -1.08 -12.16
N SER A 94 13.49 -1.36 -11.10
CA SER A 94 13.51 -2.65 -10.40
C SER A 94 12.23 -2.90 -9.60
N GLY A 95 12.16 -4.05 -8.91
CA GLY A 95 11.13 -4.36 -7.94
C GLY A 95 9.70 -4.33 -8.50
N LEU A 96 8.77 -3.74 -7.73
CA LEU A 96 7.34 -3.76 -8.04
C LEU A 96 6.99 -3.04 -9.35
N GLY A 97 7.57 -1.85 -9.60
CA GLY A 97 7.30 -1.10 -10.82
C GLY A 97 7.76 -1.83 -12.07
N HIS A 98 8.91 -2.49 -11.99
CA HIS A 98 9.46 -3.31 -13.06
C HIS A 98 8.57 -4.53 -13.35
N ALA A 99 8.17 -5.27 -12.30
CA ALA A 99 7.26 -6.42 -12.43
C ALA A 99 5.89 -6.00 -12.98
N LEU A 100 5.36 -4.86 -12.52
CA LEU A 100 4.09 -4.32 -13.00
C LEU A 100 4.16 -3.90 -14.46
N ALA A 101 5.27 -3.32 -14.91
CA ALA A 101 5.44 -2.93 -16.30
C ALA A 101 5.36 -4.15 -17.24
N LYS A 102 6.01 -5.27 -16.87
CA LYS A 102 5.92 -6.54 -17.60
C LYS A 102 4.49 -7.08 -17.59
N TYR A 103 3.88 -7.16 -16.41
CA TYR A 103 2.54 -7.70 -16.24
C TYR A 103 1.47 -6.93 -17.05
N LEU A 104 1.53 -5.59 -17.07
CA LEU A 104 0.59 -4.79 -17.86
C LEU A 104 0.85 -4.89 -19.37
N ASP A 105 2.11 -5.02 -19.79
CA ASP A 105 2.47 -5.24 -21.21
C ASP A 105 1.96 -6.60 -21.72
N GLU A 106 2.07 -7.66 -20.90
CA GLU A 106 1.51 -8.99 -21.18
C GLU A 106 -0.02 -8.96 -21.34
N LEU A 107 -0.70 -8.10 -20.57
CA LEU A 107 -2.14 -7.87 -20.69
C LEU A 107 -2.53 -7.00 -21.90
N GLY A 108 -1.56 -6.49 -22.66
CA GLY A 108 -1.80 -5.67 -23.85
C GLY A 108 -1.93 -4.17 -23.59
N VAL A 109 -1.61 -3.68 -22.39
CA VAL A 109 -1.58 -2.24 -22.08
C VAL A 109 -0.35 -1.60 -22.73
N LEU A 110 -0.51 -0.41 -23.31
CA LEU A 110 0.64 0.40 -23.71
C LEU A 110 1.25 1.05 -22.47
N VAL A 111 2.42 0.56 -22.06
CA VAL A 111 3.11 1.01 -20.84
C VAL A 111 4.18 2.04 -21.18
N TYR A 112 4.08 3.22 -20.58
CA TYR A 112 5.20 4.16 -20.45
C TYR A 112 5.94 3.84 -19.15
N ALA A 113 7.07 3.16 -19.24
CA ALA A 113 7.89 2.77 -18.10
C ALA A 113 8.90 3.88 -17.77
N GLY A 114 8.60 4.64 -16.71
CA GLY A 114 9.46 5.69 -16.17
C GLY A 114 10.65 5.10 -15.41
N VAL A 115 11.85 5.34 -15.90
CA VAL A 115 13.12 4.85 -15.34
C VAL A 115 14.09 6.01 -15.08
N LEU A 116 14.99 5.85 -14.11
CA LEU A 116 16.01 6.84 -13.79
C LEU A 116 17.11 6.92 -14.86
N ASP A 117 17.37 5.82 -15.57
CA ASP A 117 18.28 5.79 -16.72
C ASP A 117 17.75 4.84 -17.80
N LYS A 118 17.45 5.35 -19.00
CA LYS A 118 17.04 4.53 -20.16
C LYS A 118 18.10 3.51 -20.60
N LYS A 119 19.35 3.66 -20.18
CA LYS A 119 20.47 2.72 -20.43
C LYS A 119 20.81 1.87 -19.21
N GLY A 120 20.10 2.03 -18.10
CA GLY A 120 20.29 1.21 -16.91
C GLY A 120 19.87 -0.24 -17.15
N GLN A 121 20.44 -1.17 -16.38
CA GLN A 121 20.22 -2.62 -16.50
C GLN A 121 18.72 -2.98 -16.51
N GLY A 122 17.92 -2.38 -15.61
CA GLY A 122 16.49 -2.62 -15.54
C GLY A 122 15.73 -2.13 -16.78
N ALA A 123 16.12 -0.99 -17.34
CA ALA A 123 15.54 -0.46 -18.57
C ALA A 123 15.89 -1.33 -19.79
N GLU A 124 17.13 -1.81 -19.87
CA GLU A 124 17.57 -2.74 -20.91
C GLU A 124 16.85 -4.08 -20.84
N GLU A 125 16.64 -4.61 -19.63
CA GLU A 125 15.87 -5.83 -19.44
C GLU A 125 14.43 -5.66 -19.93
N LEU A 126 13.73 -4.58 -19.52
CA LEU A 126 12.38 -4.27 -20.01
C LEU A 126 12.33 -4.18 -21.53
N ARG A 127 13.32 -3.52 -22.16
CA ARG A 127 13.41 -3.43 -23.63
C ARG A 127 13.56 -4.79 -24.30
N ARG A 128 14.25 -5.73 -23.66
CA ARG A 128 14.53 -7.06 -24.20
C ARG A 128 13.33 -8.01 -24.08
N VAL A 129 12.61 -7.96 -22.96
CA VAL A 129 11.59 -8.99 -22.64
C VAL A 129 10.16 -8.55 -22.93
N CYS A 130 9.89 -7.24 -22.96
CA CYS A 130 8.55 -6.72 -23.22
C CYS A 130 8.32 -6.47 -24.72
N SER A 131 7.05 -6.35 -25.09
CA SER A 131 6.64 -6.04 -26.44
C SER A 131 7.04 -4.62 -26.87
N PRO A 132 7.02 -4.30 -28.18
CA PRO A 132 7.25 -2.94 -28.67
C PRO A 132 6.24 -1.89 -28.18
N ARG A 133 5.15 -2.30 -27.50
CA ARG A 133 4.19 -1.37 -26.89
C ARG A 133 4.70 -0.76 -25.60
N LEU A 134 5.62 -1.43 -24.88
CA LEU A 134 6.29 -0.84 -23.73
C LEU A 134 7.33 0.17 -24.20
N ARG A 135 7.21 1.40 -23.70
CA ARG A 135 8.07 2.54 -24.05
C ARG A 135 8.78 3.05 -22.82
N LEU A 136 10.11 3.12 -22.88
CA LEU A 136 10.92 3.65 -21.79
C LEU A 136 10.91 5.18 -21.79
N VAL A 137 10.66 5.76 -20.62
CA VAL A 137 10.64 7.21 -20.40
C VAL A 137 11.66 7.56 -19.31
N GLN A 138 12.53 8.54 -19.59
CA GLN A 138 13.52 9.01 -18.63
C GLN A 138 12.78 9.90 -17.63
N LEU A 139 12.68 9.48 -16.37
CA LEU A 139 11.84 10.15 -15.39
C LEU A 139 12.37 9.99 -13.96
N ASP A 140 13.13 11.00 -13.53
CA ASP A 140 13.31 11.30 -12.11
C ASP A 140 12.17 12.19 -11.61
N VAL A 141 11.38 11.67 -10.67
CA VAL A 141 10.22 12.35 -10.07
C VAL A 141 10.61 13.55 -9.18
N THR A 142 11.88 13.70 -8.84
CA THR A 142 12.40 14.84 -8.09
C THR A 142 12.89 15.97 -8.99
N ASN A 143 13.00 15.73 -10.30
CA ASN A 143 13.54 16.67 -11.27
C ASN A 143 12.42 17.27 -12.16
N PRO A 144 12.00 18.54 -11.93
CA PRO A 144 10.93 19.17 -12.72
C PRO A 144 11.21 19.22 -14.22
N GLY A 145 12.48 19.34 -14.61
CA GLY A 145 12.91 19.35 -16.01
C GLY A 145 12.66 18.00 -16.68
N GLN A 146 13.05 16.90 -16.03
CA GLN A 146 12.77 15.55 -16.54
C GLN A 146 11.27 15.25 -16.57
N ILE A 147 10.50 15.66 -15.55
CA ILE A 147 9.04 15.51 -15.54
C ILE A 147 8.40 16.21 -16.75
N LYS A 148 8.85 17.43 -17.08
CA LYS A 148 8.36 18.18 -18.24
C LYS A 148 8.76 17.52 -19.56
N THR A 149 9.97 17.02 -19.68
CA THR A 149 10.45 16.29 -20.87
C THR A 149 9.66 15.00 -21.07
N ALA A 150 9.49 14.20 -20.01
CA ALA A 150 8.66 12.99 -20.01
C ALA A 150 7.22 13.29 -20.42
N TYR A 151 6.62 14.37 -19.89
CA TYR A 151 5.29 14.82 -20.28
C TYR A 151 5.19 15.13 -21.78
N ASN A 152 6.17 15.85 -22.34
CA ASN A 152 6.17 16.16 -23.77
C ASN A 152 6.34 14.91 -24.64
N GLU A 153 7.22 13.99 -24.25
CA GLU A 153 7.46 12.70 -24.91
C GLU A 153 6.19 11.84 -24.91
N VAL A 154 5.52 11.71 -23.76
CA VAL A 154 4.27 10.94 -23.64
C VAL A 154 3.15 11.61 -24.44
N ARG A 155 2.96 12.93 -24.26
CA ARG A 155 1.89 13.68 -24.93
C ARG A 155 1.94 13.58 -26.45
N SER A 156 3.13 13.68 -27.05
CA SER A 156 3.27 13.63 -28.51
C SER A 156 2.82 12.29 -29.11
N GLN A 157 2.77 11.23 -28.29
CA GLN A 157 2.43 9.88 -28.70
C GLN A 157 0.97 9.50 -28.41
N LEU A 158 0.23 10.32 -27.65
CA LEU A 158 -1.13 10.02 -27.24
C LEU A 158 -2.20 10.52 -28.22
N HIS A 159 -1.85 11.45 -29.11
CA HIS A 159 -2.80 12.18 -29.97
C HIS A 159 -4.00 12.69 -29.14
N ASP A 160 -5.23 12.36 -29.55
CA ASP A 160 -6.45 12.78 -28.85
C ASP A 160 -6.95 11.83 -27.75
N ALA A 161 -6.36 10.65 -27.58
CA ALA A 161 -6.91 9.66 -26.64
C ALA A 161 -6.64 9.99 -25.14
N GLY A 162 -5.69 10.88 -24.86
CA GLY A 162 -5.26 11.16 -23.48
C GLY A 162 -4.50 9.99 -22.84
N LEU A 163 -4.21 10.11 -21.53
CA LEU A 163 -3.48 9.08 -20.77
C LEU A 163 -4.45 8.35 -19.84
N TRP A 164 -4.61 7.04 -20.03
CA TRP A 164 -5.57 6.26 -19.25
C TRP A 164 -5.19 6.17 -17.78
N GLY A 165 -3.91 5.98 -17.46
CA GLY A 165 -3.49 5.75 -16.09
C GLY A 165 -2.13 6.35 -15.76
N ILE A 166 -1.95 6.75 -14.50
CA ILE A 166 -0.64 6.90 -13.88
C ILE A 166 -0.58 5.97 -12.67
N VAL A 167 0.50 5.21 -12.55
CA VAL A 167 0.85 4.44 -11.37
C VAL A 167 2.07 5.09 -10.70
N HIS A 168 1.82 5.79 -9.59
CA HIS A 168 2.86 6.36 -8.73
C HIS A 168 3.48 5.25 -7.87
N ASN A 169 4.48 4.59 -8.44
CA ASN A 169 5.24 3.53 -7.77
C ASN A 169 6.63 3.99 -7.27
N ALA A 170 7.22 5.05 -7.84
CA ALA A 170 8.54 5.51 -7.46
C ALA A 170 8.58 5.82 -5.96
N GLY A 171 9.57 5.28 -5.26
CA GLY A 171 9.71 5.52 -3.84
C GLY A 171 11.00 4.95 -3.26
N VAL A 172 11.42 5.54 -2.14
CA VAL A 172 12.58 5.15 -1.35
C VAL A 172 12.16 4.85 0.08
N LEU A 173 12.80 3.84 0.67
CA LEU A 173 12.61 3.51 2.09
C LEU A 173 13.32 4.53 3.00
N GLY A 174 14.45 5.08 2.55
CA GLY A 174 15.36 5.79 3.44
C GLY A 174 16.08 4.83 4.38
N TYR A 175 16.69 5.37 5.43
CA TYR A 175 17.36 4.58 6.45
C TYR A 175 16.39 4.17 7.57
N MET A 176 16.55 2.96 8.10
CA MET A 176 15.74 2.50 9.22
C MET A 176 16.51 2.72 10.52
N ALA A 177 15.96 3.53 11.41
CA ALA A 177 16.48 3.77 12.75
C ALA A 177 15.41 4.44 13.61
N ASP A 178 15.69 4.55 14.90
CA ASP A 178 14.93 5.43 15.80
C ASP A 178 14.85 6.84 15.21
N ALA A 179 13.70 7.49 15.38
CA ALA A 179 13.39 8.75 14.72
C ALA A 179 14.41 9.86 15.02
N GLU A 180 14.94 9.87 16.24
CA GLU A 180 15.95 10.82 16.73
C GLU A 180 17.33 10.62 16.06
N LEU A 181 17.66 9.38 15.68
CA LEU A 181 18.94 9.04 15.05
C LEU A 181 18.97 9.36 13.55
N LEU A 182 17.81 9.60 12.94
CA LEU A 182 17.70 9.87 11.51
C LEU A 182 18.08 11.33 11.20
N PRO A 183 19.04 11.58 10.29
CA PRO A 183 19.34 12.93 9.87
C PRO A 183 18.19 13.50 9.03
N ILE A 184 18.00 14.82 9.11
CA ILE A 184 16.95 15.54 8.35
C ILE A 184 17.02 15.29 6.84
N SER A 185 18.20 15.03 6.30
CA SER A 185 18.39 14.68 4.88
C SER A 185 17.62 13.42 4.47
N VAL A 186 17.48 12.43 5.36
CA VAL A 186 16.69 11.21 5.10
C VAL A 186 15.20 11.53 5.05
N TYR A 187 14.71 12.37 5.97
CA TYR A 187 13.32 12.86 5.94
C TYR A 187 13.03 13.62 4.64
N LYS A 188 13.92 14.54 4.26
CA LYS A 188 13.80 15.29 2.99
C LYS A 188 13.78 14.36 1.79
N GLN A 189 14.71 13.42 1.70
CA GLN A 189 14.76 12.45 0.60
C GLN A 189 13.46 11.63 0.48
N CYS A 190 12.97 11.07 1.60
CA CYS A 190 11.71 10.34 1.61
C CYS A 190 10.53 11.22 1.16
N MET A 191 10.45 12.46 1.67
CA MET A 191 9.38 13.39 1.29
C MET A 191 9.48 13.83 -0.18
N ASP A 192 10.68 14.12 -0.67
CA ASP A 192 10.92 14.60 -2.03
C ASP A 192 10.53 13.54 -3.06
N VAL A 193 10.92 12.28 -2.84
CA VAL A 193 10.60 11.19 -3.77
C VAL A 193 9.17 10.68 -3.57
N ASN A 194 8.81 10.27 -2.35
CA ASN A 194 7.58 9.51 -2.11
C ASN A 194 6.33 10.40 -2.12
N PHE A 195 6.47 11.71 -1.87
CA PHE A 195 5.35 12.62 -1.75
C PHE A 195 5.41 13.76 -2.76
N ILE A 196 6.42 14.64 -2.66
CA ILE A 196 6.51 15.84 -3.51
C ILE A 196 6.63 15.45 -4.99
N GLY A 197 7.42 14.42 -5.31
CA GLY A 197 7.53 13.91 -6.67
C GLY A 197 6.20 13.40 -7.23
N VAL A 198 5.39 12.72 -6.41
CA VAL A 198 4.03 12.32 -6.78
C VAL A 198 3.16 13.54 -7.08
N VAL A 199 3.20 14.57 -6.24
CA VAL A 199 2.46 15.82 -6.45
C VAL A 199 2.88 16.48 -7.77
N GLN A 200 4.18 16.56 -8.05
CA GLN A 200 4.71 17.17 -9.27
C GLN A 200 4.26 16.43 -10.53
N VAL A 201 4.43 15.11 -10.57
CA VAL A 201 4.02 14.27 -11.71
C VAL A 201 2.50 14.33 -11.89
N THR A 202 1.73 14.24 -10.80
CA THR A 202 0.26 14.34 -10.84
C THR A 202 -0.17 15.65 -11.49
N LYS A 203 0.39 16.79 -11.04
CA LYS A 203 0.04 18.11 -11.58
C LYS A 203 0.41 18.25 -13.06
N MET A 204 1.59 17.78 -13.46
CA MET A 204 2.05 17.88 -14.85
C MET A 204 1.16 17.07 -15.80
N PHE A 205 0.82 15.83 -15.44
CA PHE A 205 0.10 14.91 -16.33
C PHE A 205 -1.43 15.01 -16.22
N MET A 206 -1.96 15.76 -15.25
CA MET A 206 -3.42 15.89 -15.02
C MET A 206 -4.24 16.25 -16.28
N PRO A 207 -3.80 17.17 -17.17
CA PRO A 207 -4.55 17.44 -18.40
C PRO A 207 -4.79 16.20 -19.27
N LEU A 208 -3.82 15.28 -19.35
CA LEU A 208 -3.92 14.04 -20.13
C LEU A 208 -4.87 13.04 -19.48
N LEU A 209 -4.83 12.95 -18.14
CA LEU A 209 -5.74 12.09 -17.36
C LEU A 209 -7.18 12.54 -17.46
N ARG A 210 -7.43 13.86 -17.36
CA ARG A 210 -8.78 14.42 -17.51
C ARG A 210 -9.36 14.14 -18.88
N LYS A 211 -8.55 14.26 -19.96
CA LYS A 211 -8.99 13.95 -21.32
C LYS A 211 -9.48 12.51 -21.46
N ALA A 212 -8.80 11.56 -20.82
CA ALA A 212 -9.14 10.13 -20.86
C ALA A 212 -10.18 9.69 -19.80
N LYS A 213 -10.58 10.57 -18.87
CA LYS A 213 -11.32 10.20 -17.63
C LYS A 213 -10.65 9.00 -16.93
N GLY A 214 -9.34 9.13 -16.79
CA GLY A 214 -8.42 8.03 -16.49
C GLY A 214 -8.40 7.55 -15.04
N ARG A 215 -7.24 7.06 -14.63
CA ARG A 215 -6.95 6.41 -13.36
C ARG A 215 -5.68 6.99 -12.74
N LEU A 216 -5.74 7.31 -11.46
CA LEU A 216 -4.58 7.69 -10.66
C LEU A 216 -4.41 6.61 -9.58
N VAL A 217 -3.37 5.80 -9.71
CA VAL A 217 -3.08 4.71 -8.78
C VAL A 217 -1.79 5.01 -8.05
N THR A 218 -1.82 4.95 -6.73
CA THR A 218 -0.66 5.27 -5.89
C THR A 218 -0.24 4.06 -5.08
N ILE A 219 1.04 3.70 -5.15
CA ILE A 219 1.63 2.70 -4.26
C ILE A 219 2.05 3.39 -2.97
N SER A 220 1.17 3.33 -1.96
CA SER A 220 1.47 3.80 -0.62
C SER A 220 2.17 2.69 0.18
N SER A 221 1.82 2.55 1.45
CA SER A 221 2.26 1.48 2.34
C SER A 221 1.27 1.35 3.47
N MET A 222 1.27 0.19 4.14
CA MET A 222 0.63 0.03 5.43
C MET A 222 1.25 0.96 6.50
N ALA A 223 2.56 1.28 6.37
CA ALA A 223 3.26 2.25 7.21
C ALA A 223 2.69 3.68 7.09
N GLY A 224 1.87 3.96 6.07
CA GLY A 224 1.15 5.24 5.96
C GLY A 224 -0.10 5.35 6.84
N HIS A 225 -0.56 4.24 7.43
CA HIS A 225 -1.76 4.19 8.29
C HIS A 225 -1.46 3.85 9.74
N THR A 226 -0.34 3.17 9.99
CA THR A 226 0.02 2.68 11.33
C THR A 226 1.48 2.96 11.66
N PRO A 227 1.79 3.31 12.91
CA PRO A 227 3.16 3.60 13.33
C PRO A 227 4.01 2.32 13.37
N ILE A 228 5.08 2.27 12.58
CA ILE A 228 6.04 1.17 12.60
C ILE A 228 7.37 1.70 13.15
N PRO A 229 7.85 1.22 14.31
CA PRO A 229 9.15 1.63 14.85
C PRO A 229 10.28 1.42 13.84
N GLY A 230 11.21 2.37 13.76
CA GLY A 230 12.30 2.34 12.77
C GLY A 230 11.99 2.99 11.43
N PHE A 231 10.72 3.32 11.14
CA PHE A 231 10.28 3.80 9.81
C PHE A 231 9.86 5.26 9.79
N ALA A 232 10.30 6.11 10.74
CA ALA A 232 9.74 7.45 10.93
C ALA A 232 9.68 8.30 9.65
N ALA A 233 10.80 8.47 8.93
CA ALA A 233 10.86 9.24 7.69
C ALA A 233 9.97 8.63 6.57
N TYR A 234 10.04 7.32 6.39
CA TYR A 234 9.24 6.61 5.39
C TYR A 234 7.74 6.69 5.68
N ALA A 235 7.34 6.31 6.89
CA ALA A 235 5.95 6.29 7.36
C ALA A 235 5.32 7.68 7.23
N ALA A 236 6.04 8.74 7.64
CA ALA A 236 5.58 10.12 7.45
C ALA A 236 5.30 10.44 5.98
N SER A 237 6.22 10.09 5.07
CA SER A 237 6.04 10.33 3.64
C SER A 237 4.87 9.53 3.03
N LYS A 238 4.66 8.27 3.47
CA LYS A 238 3.55 7.43 3.00
C LYS A 238 2.21 7.84 3.62
N ALA A 239 2.21 8.38 4.83
CA ALA A 239 1.01 8.97 5.44
C ALA A 239 0.58 10.23 4.67
N ALA A 240 1.52 11.13 4.36
CA ALA A 240 1.27 12.30 3.53
C ALA A 240 0.71 11.92 2.16
N LEU A 241 1.32 10.93 1.50
CA LEU A 241 0.88 10.40 0.21
C LEU A 241 -0.54 9.81 0.26
N THR A 242 -0.85 9.08 1.34
CA THR A 242 -2.17 8.46 1.55
C THR A 242 -3.25 9.53 1.69
N MET A 243 -3.01 10.52 2.56
CA MET A 243 -3.95 11.62 2.76
C MET A 243 -4.15 12.43 1.48
N PHE A 244 -3.06 12.75 0.77
CA PHE A 244 -3.14 13.43 -0.52
C PHE A 244 -3.96 12.64 -1.55
N SER A 245 -3.78 11.33 -1.65
CA SER A 245 -4.56 10.48 -2.55
C SER A 245 -6.06 10.47 -2.17
N ALA A 246 -6.39 10.51 -0.87
CA ALA A 246 -7.77 10.60 -0.39
C ALA A 246 -8.43 11.93 -0.78
N VAL A 247 -7.70 13.04 -0.68
CA VAL A 247 -8.16 14.37 -1.12
C VAL A 247 -8.32 14.41 -2.64
N MET A 248 -7.33 13.94 -3.40
CA MET A 248 -7.39 13.90 -4.87
C MET A 248 -8.58 13.09 -5.38
N ARG A 249 -9.00 12.04 -4.67
CA ARG A 249 -10.23 11.30 -5.01
C ARG A 249 -11.48 12.19 -5.03
N GLN A 250 -11.58 13.13 -4.09
CA GLN A 250 -12.69 14.08 -4.03
C GLN A 250 -12.56 15.15 -5.11
N ASP A 251 -11.38 15.77 -5.22
CA ASP A 251 -11.14 16.87 -6.17
C ASP A 251 -11.33 16.45 -7.63
N LEU A 252 -11.02 15.19 -7.94
CA LEU A 252 -11.08 14.64 -9.29
C LEU A 252 -12.43 14.04 -9.69
N LEU A 253 -13.37 13.93 -8.74
CA LEU A 253 -14.69 13.35 -9.00
C LEU A 253 -15.40 14.04 -10.18
N LYS A 254 -15.41 15.39 -10.18
CA LYS A 254 -16.02 16.21 -11.24
C LYS A 254 -15.37 16.04 -12.62
N TRP A 255 -14.14 15.54 -12.67
CA TRP A 255 -13.41 15.28 -13.90
C TRP A 255 -13.57 13.83 -14.40
N GLY A 256 -14.27 12.98 -13.64
CA GLY A 256 -14.42 11.56 -13.96
C GLY A 256 -13.13 10.74 -13.85
N VAL A 257 -12.06 11.29 -13.24
CA VAL A 257 -10.81 10.57 -12.99
C VAL A 257 -10.95 9.81 -11.68
N LYS A 258 -10.67 8.51 -11.69
CA LYS A 258 -10.78 7.66 -10.49
C LYS A 258 -9.42 7.53 -9.81
N VAL A 259 -9.42 7.54 -8.48
CA VAL A 259 -8.20 7.48 -7.67
C VAL A 259 -8.23 6.26 -6.76
N SER A 260 -7.11 5.56 -6.70
CA SER A 260 -6.91 4.37 -5.86
C SER A 260 -5.55 4.40 -5.19
N ALA A 261 -5.48 3.96 -3.95
CA ALA A 261 -4.29 3.79 -3.14
C ALA A 261 -4.11 2.30 -2.82
N ILE A 262 -2.92 1.78 -3.09
CA ILE A 262 -2.52 0.43 -2.75
C ILE A 262 -1.65 0.51 -1.51
N HIS A 263 -1.92 -0.31 -0.50
CA HIS A 263 -1.19 -0.37 0.76
C HIS A 263 -0.57 -1.76 0.95
N PRO A 264 0.53 -2.07 0.25
CA PRO A 264 1.18 -3.37 0.38
C PRO A 264 1.77 -3.57 1.78
N SER A 265 1.76 -4.83 2.24
CA SER A 265 2.46 -5.27 3.45
C SER A 265 3.31 -6.51 3.15
N GLY A 266 4.60 -6.45 3.49
CA GLY A 266 5.48 -7.62 3.51
C GLY A 266 5.82 -8.21 2.14
N PHE A 267 6.18 -7.38 1.16
CA PHE A 267 6.63 -7.85 -0.16
C PHE A 267 8.12 -7.59 -0.37
N LYS A 268 8.81 -8.58 -0.95
CA LYS A 268 10.24 -8.51 -1.21
C LYS A 268 10.45 -7.66 -2.44
N THR A 269 10.97 -6.46 -2.25
CA THR A 269 11.31 -5.54 -3.33
C THR A 269 12.70 -4.99 -3.12
N ASN A 270 13.30 -4.45 -4.17
CA ASN A 270 14.61 -3.80 -4.12
C ASN A 270 14.61 -2.49 -3.31
N ILE A 271 13.45 -2.06 -2.76
CA ILE A 271 13.35 -0.87 -1.90
C ILE A 271 14.21 -1.00 -0.63
N PHE A 272 14.49 -2.23 -0.21
CA PHE A 272 15.39 -2.55 0.89
C PHE A 272 16.87 -2.50 0.50
N GLY A 273 17.24 -2.01 -0.69
CA GLY A 273 18.63 -1.75 -1.08
C GLY A 273 19.56 -2.97 -1.10
N SER A 274 20.84 -2.74 -1.40
CA SER A 274 21.91 -3.73 -1.23
C SER A 274 22.68 -3.49 0.07
N ARG A 275 23.45 -4.47 0.53
CA ARG A 275 24.28 -4.34 1.74
C ARG A 275 25.26 -3.16 1.62
N GLU A 276 25.84 -2.98 0.44
CA GLU A 276 26.80 -1.92 0.15
C GLU A 276 26.15 -0.53 0.23
N HIS A 277 24.91 -0.40 -0.24
CA HIS A 277 24.14 0.84 -0.12
C HIS A 277 23.97 1.26 1.34
N TRP A 278 23.60 0.31 2.21
CA TRP A 278 23.40 0.58 3.63
C TRP A 278 24.69 0.87 4.37
N SER A 279 25.76 0.11 4.12
CA SER A 279 27.07 0.39 4.73
C SER A 279 27.53 1.83 4.47
N SER A 280 27.28 2.36 3.27
CA SER A 280 27.62 3.75 2.93
C SER A 280 26.74 4.79 3.63
N GLN A 281 25.50 4.42 3.97
CA GLN A 281 24.53 5.29 4.63
C GLN A 281 24.71 5.26 6.15
N ASP A 282 25.05 4.09 6.73
CA ASP A 282 25.40 3.90 8.13
C ASP A 282 26.47 4.92 8.54
N GLN A 283 27.57 4.97 7.79
CA GLN A 283 28.69 5.84 8.11
C GLN A 283 28.28 7.32 8.14
N LYS A 284 27.52 7.75 7.12
CA LYS A 284 27.00 9.12 7.05
C LYS A 284 26.06 9.45 8.20
N ILE A 285 25.26 8.49 8.65
CA ILE A 285 24.32 8.72 9.75
C ILE A 285 25.09 8.82 11.06
N LEU A 286 25.98 7.86 11.33
CA LEU A 286 26.80 7.83 12.54
C LEU A 286 27.69 9.06 12.70
N GLU A 287 28.17 9.64 11.60
CA GLU A 287 28.95 10.89 11.59
C GLU A 287 28.11 12.15 11.90
N ASN A 288 26.78 12.11 11.71
CA ASN A 288 25.88 13.25 11.91
C ASN A 288 25.09 13.20 13.22
N ILE A 289 25.23 12.14 14.02
CA ILE A 289 24.58 12.04 15.34
C ILE A 289 25.31 12.96 16.32
N MET A 290 24.55 13.72 17.13
CA MET A 290 25.13 14.57 18.17
C MET A 290 25.90 13.74 19.21
N PRO A 291 27.04 14.24 19.74
CA PRO A 291 27.88 13.47 20.67
C PRO A 291 27.12 12.91 21.89
N ASP A 292 26.22 13.72 22.43
CA ASP A 292 25.37 13.47 23.59
C ASP A 292 24.40 12.30 23.29
N VAL A 293 23.71 12.37 22.15
CA VAL A 293 22.82 11.29 21.67
C VAL A 293 23.61 10.01 21.41
N LYS A 294 24.81 10.13 20.84
CA LYS A 294 25.70 9.00 20.59
C LYS A 294 26.12 8.32 21.90
N GLU A 295 26.38 9.09 22.95
CA GLU A 295 26.70 8.57 24.28
C GLU A 295 25.51 7.84 24.92
N ASP A 296 24.30 8.42 24.84
CA ASP A 296 23.08 7.85 25.41
C ASP A 296 22.71 6.51 24.77
N TYR A 297 22.82 6.43 23.44
CA TYR A 297 22.53 5.22 22.68
C TYR A 297 23.66 4.18 22.81
N GLY A 298 24.91 4.61 22.71
CA GLY A 298 26.09 3.76 22.78
C GLY A 298 26.36 2.96 21.50
N GLU A 299 27.65 2.67 21.27
CA GLU A 299 28.14 2.04 20.03
C GLU A 299 27.51 0.67 19.74
N GLU A 300 27.22 -0.13 20.76
CA GLU A 300 26.61 -1.46 20.59
C GLU A 300 25.19 -1.36 19.99
N TYR A 301 24.39 -0.40 20.47
CA TYR A 301 23.04 -0.19 19.94
C TYR A 301 23.11 0.35 18.51
N LEU A 302 23.97 1.35 18.27
CA LEU A 302 24.15 1.95 16.95
C LEU A 302 24.66 0.94 15.91
N ALA A 303 25.57 0.06 16.29
CA ALA A 303 26.04 -1.03 15.43
C ALA A 303 24.92 -2.02 15.08
N SER A 304 23.99 -2.26 16.00
CA SER A 304 22.87 -3.20 15.77
C SER A 304 21.86 -2.71 14.74
N LEU A 305 21.77 -1.39 14.49
CA LEU A 305 20.87 -0.82 13.47
C LEU A 305 21.13 -1.38 12.06
N LYS A 306 22.36 -1.84 11.79
CA LYS A 306 22.74 -2.46 10.51
C LYS A 306 21.98 -3.77 10.24
N ASP A 307 21.64 -4.51 11.30
CA ASP A 307 20.95 -5.80 11.21
C ASP A 307 19.45 -5.64 10.91
N LEU A 308 18.90 -4.43 11.13
CA LEU A 308 17.50 -4.07 10.90
C LEU A 308 17.07 -4.33 9.45
N HIS A 309 17.95 -3.99 8.51
CA HIS A 309 17.77 -4.17 7.08
C HIS A 309 17.72 -5.64 6.68
N HIS A 310 18.58 -6.45 7.30
CA HIS A 310 18.63 -7.88 7.03
C HIS A 310 17.38 -8.60 7.57
N THR A 311 16.99 -8.32 8.81
CA THR A 311 15.83 -8.96 9.46
C THR A 311 14.52 -8.61 8.76
N MET A 312 14.33 -7.38 8.29
CA MET A 312 13.10 -7.02 7.57
C MET A 312 12.95 -7.78 6.25
N SER A 313 14.06 -8.07 5.55
CA SER A 313 14.01 -8.77 4.26
C SER A 313 13.51 -10.23 4.37
N THR A 314 13.65 -10.89 5.53
CA THR A 314 13.26 -12.30 5.72
C THR A 314 11.76 -12.50 5.91
N TYR A 315 11.04 -11.48 6.38
CA TYR A 315 9.59 -11.52 6.59
C TYR A 315 8.77 -11.11 5.36
N THR A 316 9.42 -10.99 4.19
CA THR A 316 8.79 -10.52 2.96
C THR A 316 8.50 -11.66 1.97
N SER A 317 7.33 -11.61 1.35
CA SER A 317 6.91 -12.52 0.30
C SER A 317 7.61 -12.19 -1.03
N PRO A 318 8.22 -13.18 -1.72
CA PRO A 318 8.75 -12.97 -3.07
C PRO A 318 7.64 -12.87 -4.13
N ASP A 319 6.45 -13.40 -3.86
CA ASP A 319 5.32 -13.33 -4.78
C ASP A 319 4.69 -11.94 -4.76
N LEU A 320 4.84 -11.20 -5.87
CA LEU A 320 4.29 -9.87 -6.06
C LEU A 320 2.89 -9.88 -6.67
N SER A 321 2.40 -11.03 -7.14
CA SER A 321 1.13 -11.17 -7.87
C SER A 321 -0.05 -10.50 -7.18
N PRO A 322 -0.23 -10.59 -5.84
CA PRO A 322 -1.33 -9.90 -5.17
C PRO A 322 -1.33 -8.38 -5.38
N VAL A 323 -0.16 -7.74 -5.40
CA VAL A 323 -0.04 -6.29 -5.62
C VAL A 323 -0.30 -5.97 -7.10
N LEU A 324 0.23 -6.78 -8.01
CA LEU A 324 0.05 -6.59 -9.46
C LEU A 324 -1.42 -6.69 -9.87
N GLU A 325 -2.13 -7.67 -9.33
CA GLU A 325 -3.56 -7.89 -9.56
C GLU A 325 -4.41 -6.74 -8.98
N ASP A 326 -4.09 -6.25 -7.78
CA ASP A 326 -4.79 -5.11 -7.18
C ASP A 326 -4.59 -3.82 -7.98
N VAL A 327 -3.37 -3.56 -8.45
CA VAL A 327 -3.09 -2.42 -9.35
C VAL A 327 -3.84 -2.59 -10.68
N CYS A 328 -3.86 -3.79 -11.24
CA CYS A 328 -4.61 -4.09 -12.46
C CYS A 328 -6.11 -3.86 -12.26
N HIS A 329 -6.69 -4.33 -11.15
CA HIS A 329 -8.08 -4.05 -10.80
C HIS A 329 -8.33 -2.54 -10.64
N ALA A 330 -7.44 -1.81 -9.97
CA ALA A 330 -7.54 -0.35 -9.84
C ALA A 330 -7.53 0.37 -11.21
N LEU A 331 -6.73 -0.12 -12.17
CA LEU A 331 -6.63 0.45 -13.51
C LEU A 331 -7.78 0.06 -14.43
N LEU A 332 -8.23 -1.19 -14.38
CA LEU A 332 -9.13 -1.76 -15.40
C LEU A 332 -10.55 -2.00 -14.89
N SER A 333 -10.83 -1.92 -13.59
CA SER A 333 -12.20 -2.03 -13.10
C SER A 333 -13.03 -0.82 -13.55
N ARG A 334 -14.30 -1.08 -13.90
CA ARG A 334 -15.30 -0.02 -14.05
C ARG A 334 -15.54 0.71 -12.74
N GLU A 335 -15.44 0.02 -11.61
CA GLU A 335 -15.68 0.55 -10.27
C GLU A 335 -14.53 0.14 -9.34
N PRO A 336 -13.35 0.77 -9.49
CA PRO A 336 -12.22 0.47 -8.64
C PRO A 336 -12.50 0.96 -7.21
N TYR A 337 -12.00 0.22 -6.22
CA TYR A 337 -11.99 0.67 -4.84
C TYR A 337 -11.05 1.87 -4.67
N PHE A 338 -11.26 2.64 -3.62
CA PHE A 338 -10.27 3.64 -3.22
C PHE A 338 -9.04 2.97 -2.60
N SER A 339 -9.22 1.96 -1.74
CA SER A 339 -8.13 1.38 -0.95
C SER A 339 -8.01 -0.12 -1.22
N TYR A 340 -6.79 -0.57 -1.48
CA TYR A 340 -6.41 -1.98 -1.61
C TYR A 340 -5.32 -2.30 -0.59
N THR A 341 -5.37 -3.48 0.00
CA THR A 341 -4.43 -3.89 1.07
C THR A 341 -3.87 -5.29 0.76
N PRO A 342 -3.06 -5.43 -0.30
CA PRO A 342 -2.46 -6.72 -0.62
C PRO A 342 -1.42 -7.11 0.43
N GLY A 343 -1.30 -8.41 0.69
CA GLY A 343 -0.26 -8.99 1.54
C GLY A 343 -0.73 -9.40 2.94
N ARG A 344 0.11 -10.16 3.64
CA ARG A 344 -0.22 -10.72 4.94
C ARG A 344 -0.42 -9.60 5.97
N CYS A 345 -1.49 -9.72 6.76
CA CYS A 345 -1.87 -8.77 7.82
C CYS A 345 -2.06 -7.32 7.36
N ALA A 346 -2.12 -7.04 6.05
CA ALA A 346 -2.24 -5.69 5.51
C ALA A 346 -3.50 -4.96 5.97
N TYR A 347 -4.56 -5.71 6.26
CA TYR A 347 -5.81 -5.19 6.83
C TYR A 347 -5.82 -5.23 8.38
N LEU A 348 -5.30 -6.32 8.97
CA LEU A 348 -5.39 -6.57 10.40
C LEU A 348 -4.65 -5.50 11.22
N ILE A 349 -3.45 -5.11 10.80
CA ILE A 349 -2.61 -4.20 11.59
C ILE A 349 -3.20 -2.78 11.65
N PRO A 350 -3.67 -2.18 10.52
CA PRO A 350 -4.48 -0.97 10.56
C PRO A 350 -5.74 -1.08 11.41
N CYS A 351 -6.43 -2.21 11.37
CA CYS A 351 -7.61 -2.41 12.22
C CYS A 351 -7.26 -2.42 13.71
N LEU A 352 -6.18 -3.10 14.11
CA LEU A 352 -5.69 -3.11 15.49
C LEU A 352 -5.38 -1.68 15.96
N PHE A 353 -4.65 -0.90 15.16
CA PHE A 353 -4.31 0.47 15.53
C PHE A 353 -5.54 1.39 15.61
N ARG A 354 -6.50 1.21 14.70
CA ARG A 354 -7.64 2.13 14.54
C ARG A 354 -8.78 1.88 15.53
N TYR A 355 -9.06 0.62 15.84
CA TYR A 355 -10.28 0.24 16.54
C TYR A 355 -10.04 -0.35 17.94
N PHE A 356 -8.82 -0.79 18.27
CA PHE A 356 -8.50 -1.32 19.59
C PHE A 356 -7.84 -0.24 20.46
N PRO A 357 -7.87 -0.38 21.79
CA PRO A 357 -7.10 0.48 22.68
C PRO A 357 -5.62 0.50 22.32
N LEU A 358 -4.98 1.66 22.39
CA LEU A 358 -3.58 1.86 21.96
C LEU A 358 -2.61 0.88 22.61
N TRP A 359 -2.78 0.56 23.90
CA TRP A 359 -1.91 -0.41 24.59
C TRP A 359 -1.94 -1.82 23.97
N VAL A 360 -3.05 -2.23 23.34
CA VAL A 360 -3.14 -3.52 22.63
C VAL A 360 -2.24 -3.48 21.40
N TYR A 361 -2.34 -2.38 20.63
CA TYR A 361 -1.50 -2.16 19.47
C TYR A 361 -0.02 -2.05 19.88
N ASP A 362 0.30 -1.26 20.90
CA ASP A 362 1.68 -1.03 21.34
C ASP A 362 2.33 -2.32 21.82
N ASN A 363 1.58 -3.19 22.52
CA ASN A 363 2.06 -4.52 22.89
C ASN A 363 2.26 -5.44 21.69
N PHE A 364 1.32 -5.42 20.73
CA PHE A 364 1.47 -6.16 19.47
C PHE A 364 2.70 -5.67 18.70
N ALA A 365 2.83 -4.36 18.47
CA ALA A 365 3.95 -3.74 17.78
C ALA A 365 5.28 -4.02 18.49
N LYS A 366 5.29 -3.97 19.82
CA LYS A 366 6.43 -4.37 20.64
C LYS A 366 6.86 -5.81 20.38
N GLN A 367 5.92 -6.74 20.22
CA GLN A 367 6.25 -8.13 19.94
C GLN A 367 6.63 -8.33 18.46
N THR A 368 5.91 -7.72 17.52
CA THR A 368 6.06 -8.01 16.10
C THR A 368 7.18 -7.21 15.43
N PHE A 369 7.39 -5.96 15.86
CA PHE A 369 8.31 -5.01 15.21
C PHE A 369 9.49 -4.58 16.08
N GLN A 370 9.64 -5.04 17.33
CA GLN A 370 10.89 -4.75 18.04
C GLN A 370 12.04 -5.55 17.42
N ILE A 371 12.88 -4.82 16.71
CA ILE A 371 14.03 -5.41 16.02
C ILE A 371 15.23 -5.59 16.97
N HIS A 372 15.24 -4.93 18.14
CA HIS A 372 16.27 -5.09 19.17
C HIS A 372 15.69 -5.49 20.53
N ARG A 373 14.99 -6.64 20.61
CA ARG A 373 14.43 -7.13 21.89
C ARG A 373 15.47 -7.26 23.01
N ASN A 374 16.75 -7.46 22.66
CA ASN A 374 17.82 -7.76 23.61
C ASN A 374 18.90 -6.67 23.75
N ILE A 375 18.90 -5.64 22.89
CA ILE A 375 19.92 -4.58 22.91
C ILE A 375 19.22 -3.27 23.26
N LEU A 376 19.58 -2.72 24.41
CA LEU A 376 19.06 -1.45 24.92
C LEU A 376 20.10 -0.33 24.72
N PRO A 377 19.65 0.92 24.51
CA PRO A 377 20.49 2.11 24.66
C PRO A 377 21.34 2.06 25.95
N ARG A 378 22.57 2.57 25.88
CA ARG A 378 23.53 2.56 26.99
C ARG A 378 22.95 3.19 28.26
N SER A 379 22.31 4.34 28.15
CA SER A 379 21.70 5.06 29.30
C SER A 379 20.66 4.20 30.04
N LEU A 380 19.88 3.41 29.31
CA LEU A 380 18.88 2.49 29.88
C LEU A 380 19.50 1.24 30.53
N LYS A 381 20.65 0.76 30.03
CA LYS A 381 21.40 -0.34 30.66
C LYS A 381 21.95 0.08 32.02
N ILE A 382 22.51 1.30 32.12
CA ILE A 382 23.06 1.86 33.37
C ILE A 382 21.94 2.04 34.41
N SER A 383 20.81 2.61 34.01
CA SER A 383 19.64 2.81 34.90
C SER A 383 19.14 1.49 35.51
N LYS A 384 19.06 0.41 34.71
CA LYS A 384 18.67 -0.93 35.18
C LYS A 384 19.69 -1.61 36.08
N ALA A 385 20.98 -1.30 35.92
CA ALA A 385 22.02 -1.79 36.82
C ALA A 385 21.87 -1.14 38.19
N ASN A 386 21.62 0.17 38.24
CA ASN A 386 21.45 0.91 39.49
C ASN A 386 20.17 0.52 40.25
N THR A 387 19.05 0.30 39.56
CA THR A 387 17.79 -0.15 40.20
C THR A 387 17.77 -1.61 40.68
N LYS A 388 18.83 -2.38 40.40
CA LYS A 388 19.00 -3.75 40.94
C LYS A 388 19.93 -3.81 42.16
N ILE A 389 20.59 -2.70 42.48
CA ILE A 389 21.54 -2.59 43.59
C ILE A 389 20.86 -1.95 44.82
N ASP A 390 19.74 -1.27 44.62
CA ASP A 390 18.76 -0.87 45.64
C ASP A 390 17.68 -1.94 45.80
#